data_AF-A0A125RAJ2-F1
#
_entry.id   AF-A0A125RAJ2-F1
#
_cell.length_a   1.000
_cell.length_b   1.000
_cell.length_c   1.000
_cell.angle_alpha   90.00
_cell.angle_beta   90.00
_cell.angle_gamma   90.00
#
_symmetry.space_group_name_H-M   'P 1'
#
loop_
_entity.id
_entity.type
_entity.pdbx_description
1 polymer ?
#
loop_
_entity_poly.entity_id
_entity_poly.type
_entity_poly.pdbx_seq_one_letter_code
_entity_poly.pdbx_strand_id
1 'polypeptide(L)'
;MPKHIASGLKYLAAVKLKDAGKSHQAIADELGVDRSTISHYLNGRNLSWNSIDVARTIIDLSPRDFLRMTEAIFDEPEQSRKIVNICRERDFEVIIEDSCIGCGLCVNACTMKAIELESLKAHADSIQCCGCELCSEDCPTSSIKILEIEYD
;
A
#
# COMPACT_ATOMS: atom_id res chain seq x y z
N MET A 1 6.98 19.26 -8.15
CA MET A 1 7.82 18.34 -7.36
C MET A 1 7.11 17.00 -7.04
N PRO A 2 5.86 16.96 -6.51
CA PRO A 2 5.20 15.69 -6.18
C PRO A 2 5.06 14.72 -7.36
N LYS A 3 4.74 15.22 -8.56
CA LYS A 3 4.62 14.42 -9.79
C LYS A 3 5.87 13.62 -10.16
N HIS A 4 7.07 14.13 -9.84
CA HIS A 4 8.32 13.41 -10.11
C HIS A 4 8.55 12.28 -9.11
N ILE A 5 8.18 12.48 -7.84
CA ILE A 5 8.26 11.45 -6.80
C ILE A 5 7.21 10.36 -7.10
N ALA A 6 5.99 10.75 -7.48
CA ALA A 6 4.95 9.84 -7.95
C ALA A 6 5.43 8.97 -9.11
N SER A 7 6.16 9.55 -10.07
CA SER A 7 6.76 8.80 -11.18
C SER A 7 7.86 7.84 -10.70
N GLY A 8 8.64 8.23 -9.68
CA GLY A 8 9.62 7.35 -9.02
C GLY A 8 8.96 6.14 -8.35
N LEU A 9 7.88 6.36 -7.58
CA LEU A 9 7.10 5.28 -6.96
C LEU A 9 6.48 4.34 -8.00
N LYS A 10 5.87 4.90 -9.07
CA LYS A 10 5.33 4.10 -10.18
C LYS A 10 6.41 3.31 -10.92
N TYR A 11 7.61 3.87 -11.08
CA TYR A 11 8.74 3.15 -11.65
C TYR A 11 9.14 1.95 -10.78
N LEU A 12 9.32 2.15 -9.48
CA LEU A 12 9.69 1.05 -8.55
C LEU A 12 8.61 -0.04 -8.51
N ALA A 13 7.34 0.35 -8.50
CA ALA A 13 6.22 -0.59 -8.61
C ALA A 13 6.25 -1.36 -9.95
N ALA A 14 6.53 -0.67 -11.06
CA ALA A 14 6.63 -1.32 -12.37
C ALA A 14 7.78 -2.33 -12.44
N VAL A 15 8.92 -2.03 -11.79
CA VAL A 15 10.05 -2.96 -11.67
C VAL A 15 9.63 -4.19 -10.87
N LYS A 16 9.04 -4.04 -9.68
CA LYS A 16 8.54 -5.17 -8.87
C LYS A 16 7.56 -6.06 -9.64
N LEU A 17 6.58 -5.47 -10.32
CA LEU A 17 5.60 -6.23 -11.09
C LEU A 17 6.24 -6.94 -12.29
N LYS A 18 7.27 -6.33 -12.91
CA LYS A 18 8.03 -6.94 -13.99
C LYS A 18 8.83 -8.14 -13.50
N ASP A 19 9.46 -8.02 -12.33
CA ASP A 19 10.24 -9.09 -11.69
C ASP A 19 9.32 -10.25 -11.26
N ALA A 20 8.08 -9.95 -10.88
CA ALA A 20 7.01 -10.93 -10.67
C ALA A 20 6.44 -11.54 -11.98
N GLY A 21 7.04 -11.24 -13.14
CA GLY A 21 6.69 -11.84 -14.43
C GLY A 21 5.51 -11.20 -15.16
N LYS A 22 4.96 -10.06 -14.68
CA LYS A 22 3.83 -9.41 -15.38
C LYS A 22 4.26 -8.83 -16.74
N SER A 23 3.33 -8.85 -17.69
CA SER A 23 3.51 -8.23 -19.01
C SER A 23 3.43 -6.71 -18.92
N HIS A 24 3.98 -5.98 -19.92
CA HIS A 24 3.92 -4.51 -19.91
C HIS A 24 2.47 -3.98 -19.91
N GLN A 25 1.53 -4.71 -20.54
CA GLN A 25 0.13 -4.32 -20.53
C GLN A 25 -0.49 -4.54 -19.14
N ALA A 26 -0.24 -5.68 -18.51
CA ALA A 26 -0.73 -5.95 -17.16
C ALA A 26 -0.19 -4.94 -16.12
N ILE A 27 1.07 -4.54 -16.24
CA ILE A 27 1.66 -3.50 -15.39
C ILE A 27 0.99 -2.14 -15.63
N ALA A 28 0.73 -1.81 -16.90
CA ALA A 28 0.08 -0.56 -17.29
C ALA A 28 -1.35 -0.46 -16.73
N ASP A 29 -2.12 -1.54 -16.84
CA ASP A 29 -3.48 -1.65 -16.32
C ASP A 29 -3.49 -1.53 -14.79
N GLU A 30 -2.56 -2.22 -14.10
CA GLU A 30 -2.42 -2.16 -12.64
C GLU A 30 -2.09 -0.76 -12.14
N LEU A 31 -1.15 -0.07 -12.79
CA LEU A 31 -0.66 1.25 -12.37
C LEU A 31 -1.48 2.43 -12.94
N GLY A 32 -2.52 2.15 -13.73
CA GLY A 32 -3.36 3.16 -14.36
C GLY A 32 -2.58 4.11 -15.26
N VAL A 33 -1.65 3.59 -16.08
CA VAL A 33 -0.84 4.38 -17.02
C VAL A 33 -0.80 3.73 -18.40
N ASP A 34 -0.38 4.48 -19.42
CA ASP A 34 -0.20 3.90 -20.75
C ASP A 34 0.91 2.84 -20.78
N ARG A 35 0.73 1.81 -21.62
CA ARG A 35 1.76 0.79 -21.89
C ARG A 35 3.10 1.40 -22.34
N SER A 36 3.07 2.51 -23.07
CA SER A 36 4.27 3.25 -23.47
C SER A 36 5.03 3.80 -22.26
N THR A 37 4.32 4.28 -21.24
CA THR A 37 4.90 4.74 -19.97
C THR A 37 5.68 3.63 -19.28
N ILE A 38 5.14 2.41 -19.23
CA ILE A 38 5.86 1.25 -18.69
C ILE A 38 7.12 0.95 -19.51
N SER A 39 7.05 1.05 -20.84
CA SER A 39 8.24 0.95 -21.68
C SER A 39 9.27 2.04 -21.37
N HIS A 40 8.86 3.28 -21.09
CA HIS A 40 9.79 4.34 -20.68
C HIS A 40 10.44 4.02 -19.33
N TYR A 41 9.65 3.60 -18.34
CA TYR A 41 10.12 3.20 -17.03
C TYR A 41 11.18 2.10 -17.10
N LEU A 42 10.86 0.97 -17.73
CA LEU A 42 11.74 -0.20 -17.76
C LEU A 42 12.99 0.00 -18.65
N ASN A 43 12.99 1.01 -19.53
CA ASN A 43 14.16 1.41 -20.31
C ASN A 43 14.92 2.60 -19.69
N GLY A 44 14.56 3.06 -18.49
CA GLY A 44 15.25 4.16 -17.81
C GLY A 44 15.06 5.54 -18.45
N ARG A 45 14.02 5.73 -19.26
CA ARG A 45 13.77 6.99 -20.00
C ARG A 45 12.88 7.94 -19.20
N ASN A 46 13.15 9.24 -19.27
CA ASN A 46 12.37 10.32 -18.64
C ASN A 46 12.24 10.17 -17.11
N LEU A 47 13.26 9.61 -16.46
CA LEU A 47 13.34 9.43 -15.02
C LEU A 47 14.46 10.30 -14.43
N SER A 48 14.24 10.75 -13.20
CA SER A 48 15.24 11.43 -12.39
C SER A 48 15.70 10.47 -11.30
N TRP A 49 17.00 10.15 -11.27
CA TRP A 49 17.58 9.26 -10.26
C TRP A 49 17.35 9.77 -8.85
N ASN A 50 17.50 11.07 -8.61
CA ASN A 50 17.19 11.68 -7.31
C ASN A 50 15.72 11.47 -6.90
N SER A 51 14.79 11.50 -7.87
CA SER A 51 13.37 11.25 -7.57
C SER A 51 13.09 9.78 -7.26
N ILE A 52 13.84 8.86 -7.88
CA ILE A 52 13.79 7.43 -7.56
C ILE A 52 14.37 7.18 -6.17
N ASP A 53 15.48 7.82 -5.82
CA ASP A 53 16.09 7.68 -4.49
C ASP A 53 15.15 8.19 -3.39
N VAL A 54 14.49 9.33 -3.61
CA VAL A 54 13.43 9.80 -2.69
C VAL A 54 12.29 8.79 -2.59
N ALA A 55 11.86 8.21 -3.72
CA ALA A 55 10.80 7.20 -3.72
C ALA A 55 11.21 5.91 -2.98
N ARG A 56 12.47 5.48 -3.07
CA ARG A 56 13.02 4.36 -2.29
C ARG A 56 12.99 4.66 -0.80
N THR A 57 13.50 5.83 -0.41
CA THR A 57 13.46 6.27 1.00
C THR A 57 12.04 6.27 1.55
N ILE A 58 11.03 6.62 0.75
CA ILE A 58 9.62 6.59 1.15
C ILE A 58 9.12 5.15 1.37
N ILE A 59 9.51 4.20 0.51
CA ILE A 59 9.13 2.77 0.66
C ILE A 59 9.79 2.16 1.90
N ASP A 60 11.01 2.59 2.24
CA ASP A 60 11.78 2.08 3.38
C ASP A 60 11.29 2.63 4.75
N LEU A 61 10.29 3.52 4.77
CA LEU A 61 9.71 4.05 6.00
C LEU A 61 8.93 2.98 6.80
N SER A 62 8.47 3.37 8.00
CA SER A 62 7.47 2.60 8.72
C SER A 62 6.22 2.40 7.83
N PRO A 63 5.44 1.32 7.98
CA PRO A 63 4.29 1.11 7.10
C PRO A 63 3.25 2.24 7.20
N ARG A 64 3.12 2.84 8.38
CA ARG A 64 2.31 4.04 8.61
C ARG A 64 2.81 5.24 7.81
N ASP A 65 4.10 5.56 7.92
CA ASP A 65 4.66 6.72 7.25
C ASP A 65 4.72 6.52 5.73
N PHE A 66 5.01 5.31 5.27
CA PHE A 66 4.95 4.97 3.85
C PHE A 66 3.54 5.20 3.29
N LEU A 67 2.51 4.72 3.97
CA LEU A 67 1.10 4.96 3.60
C LEU A 67 0.79 6.45 3.57
N ARG A 68 1.11 7.21 4.63
CA ARG A 68 0.83 8.65 4.72
C ARG A 68 1.55 9.47 3.66
N MET A 69 2.82 9.16 3.40
CA MET A 69 3.59 9.82 2.34
C MET A 69 3.02 9.51 0.97
N THR A 70 2.63 8.26 0.72
CA THR A 70 2.01 7.87 -0.54
C THR A 70 0.67 8.58 -0.74
N GLU A 71 -0.19 8.64 0.28
CA GLU A 71 -1.44 9.41 0.27
C GLU A 71 -1.23 10.91 0.02
N ALA A 72 -0.15 11.49 0.52
CA ALA A 72 0.18 12.90 0.28
C ALA A 72 0.75 13.16 -1.14
N ILE A 73 1.31 12.14 -1.78
CA ILE A 73 1.92 12.24 -3.12
C ILE A 73 0.89 12.03 -4.23
N PHE A 74 -0.10 11.17 -4.01
CA PHE A 74 -1.13 10.84 -4.99
C PHE A 74 -2.48 11.45 -4.57
N ASP A 75 -3.07 12.25 -5.46
CA ASP A 75 -4.40 12.84 -5.25
C ASP A 75 -5.55 11.80 -5.30
N GLU A 76 -5.26 10.57 -5.73
CA GLU A 76 -6.23 9.49 -5.91
C GLU A 76 -5.99 8.35 -4.90
N PRO A 77 -6.93 8.09 -3.97
CA PRO A 77 -6.76 7.08 -2.93
C PRO A 77 -6.53 5.66 -3.45
N GLU A 78 -7.14 5.28 -4.58
CA GLU A 78 -6.95 3.95 -5.17
C GLU A 78 -5.52 3.76 -5.66
N GLN A 79 -4.92 4.79 -6.27
CA GLN A 79 -3.54 4.75 -6.70
C GLN A 79 -2.59 4.58 -5.51
N SER A 80 -2.86 5.28 -4.40
CA SER A 80 -2.05 5.14 -3.17
C SER A 80 -2.08 3.70 -2.65
N ARG A 81 -3.27 3.10 -2.54
CA ARG A 81 -3.41 1.70 -2.10
C ARG A 81 -2.65 0.73 -2.98
N LYS A 82 -2.77 0.87 -4.31
CA LYS A 82 -2.05 0.05 -5.28
C LYS A 82 -0.54 0.14 -5.07
N ILE A 83 0.00 1.35 -4.99
CA ILE A 83 1.43 1.56 -4.76
C ILE A 83 1.88 0.95 -3.43
N VAL A 84 1.14 1.16 -2.34
CA VAL A 84 1.46 0.58 -1.03
C VAL A 84 1.44 -0.95 -1.08
N ASN A 85 0.41 -1.55 -1.67
CA ASN A 85 0.31 -3.01 -1.79
C ASN A 85 1.40 -3.63 -2.67
N ILE A 86 1.80 -2.96 -3.76
CA ILE A 86 2.85 -3.46 -4.66
C ILE A 86 4.23 -3.32 -4.02
N CYS A 87 4.48 -2.17 -3.36
CA CYS A 87 5.81 -1.81 -2.92
C CYS A 87 6.13 -2.23 -1.48
N ARG A 88 5.15 -2.60 -0.64
CA ARG A 88 5.45 -3.10 0.70
C ARG A 88 6.43 -4.29 0.64
N GLU A 89 7.30 -4.36 1.64
CA GLU A 89 8.30 -5.44 1.77
C GLU A 89 7.92 -6.47 2.85
N ARG A 90 6.81 -6.23 3.55
CA ARG A 90 6.36 -7.01 4.70
C ARG A 90 4.88 -7.33 4.54
N ASP A 91 4.51 -8.53 4.96
CA ASP A 91 3.12 -8.97 5.06
C ASP A 91 2.69 -9.03 6.52
N PHE A 92 1.39 -8.85 6.75
CA PHE A 92 0.84 -8.75 8.09
C PHE A 92 -0.44 -9.59 8.21
N GLU A 93 -0.56 -10.32 9.31
CA GLU A 93 -1.80 -10.96 9.72
C GLU A 93 -2.59 -10.02 10.64
N VAL A 94 -3.88 -9.86 10.36
CA VAL A 94 -4.80 -9.08 11.21
C VAL A 94 -5.72 -10.02 11.97
N ILE A 95 -5.67 -9.95 13.30
CA ILE A 95 -6.51 -10.76 14.19
C ILE A 95 -7.52 -9.84 14.87
N ILE A 96 -8.80 -10.23 14.80
CA ILE A 96 -9.90 -9.56 15.50
C ILE A 96 -10.34 -10.43 16.69
N GLU A 97 -10.12 -9.94 17.89
CA GLU A 97 -10.47 -10.62 19.13
C GLU A 97 -11.98 -10.55 19.44
N ASP A 98 -12.45 -11.49 20.27
CA ASP A 98 -13.85 -11.56 20.72
C ASP A 98 -14.31 -10.36 21.54
N SER A 99 -13.37 -9.55 22.05
CA SER A 99 -13.65 -8.27 22.70
C SER A 99 -14.20 -7.21 21.73
N CYS A 100 -14.24 -7.47 20.42
CA CYS A 100 -14.79 -6.58 19.41
C CYS A 100 -16.28 -6.32 19.64
N ILE A 101 -16.64 -5.04 19.79
CA ILE A 101 -18.03 -4.59 20.00
C ILE A 101 -18.73 -4.09 18.71
N GLY A 102 -18.10 -4.26 17.54
CA GLY A 102 -18.72 -3.89 16.26
C GLY A 102 -18.91 -2.40 16.00
N CYS A 103 -18.15 -1.52 16.67
CA CYS A 103 -18.36 -0.07 16.59
C CYS A 103 -18.02 0.57 15.23
N GLY A 104 -17.22 -0.10 14.39
CA GLY A 104 -16.88 0.35 13.03
C GLY A 104 -15.81 1.45 12.92
N LEU A 105 -15.22 1.92 14.03
CA LEU A 105 -14.16 2.94 13.98
C LEU A 105 -12.96 2.49 13.14
N CYS A 106 -12.58 1.21 13.26
CA CYS A 106 -11.50 0.60 12.48
C CYS A 106 -11.74 0.60 10.96
N VAL A 107 -13.00 0.50 10.51
CA VAL A 107 -13.36 0.57 9.08
C VAL A 107 -13.08 1.96 8.54
N ASN A 108 -13.41 3.01 9.30
CA ASN A 108 -13.13 4.39 8.92
C ASN A 108 -11.62 4.71 8.96
N ALA A 109 -10.90 4.15 9.93
CA ALA A 109 -9.46 4.35 10.08
C ALA A 109 -8.63 3.65 8.97
N CYS A 110 -9.12 2.53 8.44
CA CYS A 110 -8.39 1.72 7.47
C CYS A 110 -8.47 2.31 6.06
N THR A 111 -7.54 3.20 5.72
CA THR A 111 -7.50 3.80 4.37
C THR A 111 -7.19 2.78 3.28
N MET A 112 -6.57 1.64 3.63
CA MET A 112 -6.35 0.48 2.74
C MET A 112 -7.63 -0.30 2.41
N LYS A 113 -8.74 -0.08 3.14
CA LYS A 113 -9.98 -0.85 3.03
C LYS A 113 -9.80 -2.34 3.30
N ALA A 114 -8.89 -2.68 4.20
CA ALA A 114 -8.64 -4.06 4.64
C ALA A 114 -9.62 -4.53 5.73
N ILE A 115 -10.54 -3.68 6.19
CA ILE A 115 -11.47 -4.02 7.29
C ILE A 115 -12.90 -3.66 6.87
N GLU A 116 -13.82 -4.57 7.12
CA GLU A 116 -15.27 -4.38 6.98
C GLU A 116 -16.02 -4.82 8.25
N LEU A 117 -17.30 -4.49 8.33
CA LEU A 117 -18.20 -4.98 9.38
C LEU A 117 -19.14 -6.04 8.80
N GLU A 118 -19.13 -7.21 9.40
CA GLU A 118 -20.06 -8.29 9.10
C GLU A 118 -20.68 -8.78 10.42
N SER A 119 -22.00 -8.92 10.46
CA SER A 119 -22.72 -9.45 11.64
C SER A 119 -22.34 -8.80 12.99
N LEU A 120 -22.12 -7.47 12.99
CA LEU A 120 -21.70 -6.67 14.15
C LEU A 120 -20.30 -7.02 14.71
N LYS A 121 -19.43 -7.64 13.93
CA LYS A 121 -18.00 -7.78 14.21
C LYS A 121 -17.16 -7.22 13.07
N ALA A 122 -15.95 -6.79 13.40
CA ALA A 122 -14.98 -6.41 12.38
C ALA A 122 -14.39 -7.68 11.75
N HIS A 123 -14.21 -7.66 10.44
CA HIS A 123 -13.54 -8.70 9.66
C HIS A 123 -12.43 -8.03 8.86
N ALA A 124 -11.28 -8.68 8.78
CA ALA A 124 -10.09 -8.13 8.14
C ALA A 124 -9.59 -9.03 7.01
N ASP A 125 -9.22 -8.41 5.90
CA ASP A 125 -8.47 -9.02 4.81
C ASP A 125 -6.98 -8.72 5.00
N SER A 126 -6.25 -9.69 5.57
CA SER A 126 -4.80 -9.61 5.78
C SER A 126 -4.02 -9.35 4.49
N ILE A 127 -4.52 -9.76 3.31
CA ILE A 127 -3.85 -9.53 2.03
C ILE A 127 -3.81 -8.03 1.70
N GLN A 128 -4.85 -7.28 2.06
CA GLN A 128 -4.90 -5.83 1.84
C GLN A 128 -4.26 -5.00 2.97
N CYS A 129 -3.94 -5.63 4.10
CA CYS A 129 -3.31 -4.94 5.22
C CYS A 129 -1.88 -4.53 4.88
N CYS A 130 -1.54 -3.27 5.14
CA CYS A 130 -0.17 -2.77 5.01
C CYS A 130 0.58 -2.67 6.34
N GLY A 131 -0.06 -2.99 7.48
CA GLY A 131 0.57 -2.89 8.80
C GLY A 131 0.74 -1.48 9.36
N CYS A 132 -0.11 -0.51 8.97
CA CYS A 132 -0.01 0.88 9.45
C CYS A 132 -0.51 1.12 10.89
N GLU A 133 -1.20 0.14 11.47
CA GLU A 133 -1.72 0.11 12.85
C GLU A 133 -2.78 1.14 13.25
N LEU A 134 -3.18 2.04 12.34
CA LEU A 134 -4.19 3.08 12.62
C LEU A 134 -5.52 2.50 13.14
N CYS A 135 -5.98 1.38 12.58
CA CYS A 135 -7.21 0.71 13.03
C CYS A 135 -7.08 0.12 14.45
N SER A 136 -5.89 -0.33 14.85
CA SER A 136 -5.64 -0.85 16.18
C SER A 136 -5.62 0.26 17.21
N GLU A 137 -5.03 1.41 16.88
CA GLU A 137 -5.00 2.59 17.76
C GLU A 137 -6.41 3.16 18.01
N ASP A 138 -7.26 3.19 16.98
CA ASP A 138 -8.63 3.69 17.09
C ASP A 138 -9.61 2.69 17.73
N CYS A 139 -9.17 1.46 18.05
CA CYS A 139 -10.03 0.44 18.63
C CYS A 139 -10.21 0.68 20.15
N PRO A 140 -11.41 1.08 20.62
CA PRO A 140 -11.63 1.42 22.04
C PRO A 140 -11.52 0.21 22.98
N THR A 141 -11.62 -1.00 22.44
CA THR A 141 -11.53 -2.27 23.17
C THR A 141 -10.21 -2.99 22.93
N SER A 142 -9.27 -2.38 22.18
CA SER A 142 -7.96 -2.97 21.85
C SER A 142 -8.04 -4.37 21.22
N SER A 143 -9.12 -4.64 20.47
CA SER A 143 -9.49 -5.95 19.91
C SER A 143 -8.80 -6.30 18.60
N ILE A 144 -7.90 -5.45 18.10
CA ILE A 144 -7.21 -5.67 16.83
C ILE A 144 -5.74 -5.92 17.13
N LYS A 145 -5.19 -7.01 16.61
CA LYS A 145 -3.75 -7.28 16.60
C LYS A 145 -3.27 -7.32 15.16
N ILE A 146 -2.11 -6.71 14.91
CA ILE A 146 -1.42 -6.73 13.63
C ILE A 146 -0.08 -7.38 13.89
N LEU A 147 0.17 -8.52 13.26
CA LEU A 147 1.37 -9.32 13.43
C LEU A 147 2.11 -9.37 12.10
N GLU A 148 3.39 -9.03 12.11
CA GLU A 148 4.26 -9.20 10.93
C GLU A 148 4.48 -10.69 10.68
N ILE A 149 4.36 -11.11 9.42
CA ILE A 149 4.57 -12.51 9.01
C ILE A 149 6.04 -12.69 8.67
N GLU A 150 6.72 -13.55 9.43
CA GLU A 150 8.08 -13.99 9.14
C GLU A 150 8.03 -15.25 8.26
N TYR A 151 8.79 -15.23 7.16
CA TYR A 151 8.97 -16.40 6.30
C TYR A 151 10.31 -17.07 6.67
N ASP A 152 10.26 -18.31 7.16
CA ASP A 152 11.44 -19.16 7.45
C ASP A 152 12.23 -19.52 6.18
#